data_AF-A0A523DJ94-F1
#
_entry.id   AF-A0A523DJ94-F1
#
_cell.length_a   1.000
_cell.length_b   1.000
_cell.length_c   1.000
_cell.angle_alpha   90.00
_cell.angle_beta   90.00
_cell.angle_gamma   90.00
#
_symmetry.space_group_name_H-M   'P 1'
#
loop_
_entity.id
_entity.type
_entity.pdbx_description
1 polymer ?
#
loop_
_entity_poly.entity_id
_entity_poly.type
_entity_poly.pdbx_seq_one_letter_code
_entity_poly.pdbx_strand_id
1 'polypeptide(L)'
;MALDLRRPQGTCRPWLERTLLYLENQGVLEATAERSPPHYHVAVFPTQYAAYVDRLTGRGTARTRSPRVYTVRRGDTLWGIAQRHATSPRALRRANGLASTRIFPGQTLRVPAAQ
;
A
#
# COMPACT_ATOMS: atom_id res chain seq x y z
N MET A 1 -8.24 21.91 -5.35
CA MET A 1 -9.31 22.54 -4.54
C MET A 1 -8.63 23.46 -3.56
N ALA A 2 -9.16 24.65 -3.31
CA ALA A 2 -8.57 25.60 -2.35
C ALA A 2 -9.57 25.89 -1.23
N LEU A 3 -9.06 26.04 -0.01
CA LEU A 3 -9.86 26.34 1.17
C LEU A 3 -9.06 27.23 2.12
N ASP A 4 -9.77 28.15 2.79
CA ASP A 4 -9.18 29.07 3.75
C ASP A 4 -9.54 28.66 5.17
N LEU A 5 -8.52 28.36 5.98
CA LEU A 5 -8.70 28.00 7.39
C LEU A 5 -8.42 29.21 8.27
N ARG A 6 -9.38 29.58 9.12
CA ARG A 6 -9.12 30.55 10.18
C ARG A 6 -8.01 30.02 11.08
N ARG A 7 -7.01 30.87 11.39
CA ARG A 7 -5.96 30.50 12.34
C ARG A 7 -6.53 30.46 13.77
N PRO A 8 -6.59 29.28 14.43
CA PRO A 8 -7.15 29.17 15.77
C PRO A 8 -6.22 29.82 16.81
N GLN A 9 -6.81 30.31 17.89
CA GLN A 9 -6.08 30.79 19.08
C GLN A 9 -5.95 29.65 20.10
N GLY A 10 -4.88 29.65 20.90
CA GLY A 10 -4.68 28.68 21.98
C GLY A 10 -4.08 27.32 21.55
N THR A 11 -4.46 26.25 22.26
CA THR A 11 -3.81 24.92 22.22
C THR A 11 -4.03 24.14 20.92
N CYS A 12 -5.04 24.50 20.12
CA CYS A 12 -5.33 23.81 18.86
C CYS A 12 -4.38 24.22 17.73
N ARG A 13 -3.70 25.37 17.84
CA ARG A 13 -2.83 25.89 16.78
C ARG A 13 -1.62 25.00 16.49
N PRO A 14 -0.82 24.57 17.48
CA PRO A 14 0.30 23.67 17.22
C PRO A 14 -0.12 22.33 16.61
N TRP A 15 -1.29 21.82 16.98
CA TRP A 15 -1.85 20.61 16.37
C TRP A 15 -2.13 20.83 14.88
N LEU A 16 -2.83 21.92 14.53
CA LEU A 16 -3.16 22.23 13.15
C LEU A 16 -1.89 22.44 12.31
N GLU A 17 -0.92 23.22 12.80
CA GLU A 17 0.35 23.47 12.10
C GLU A 17 1.13 22.17 11.85
N ARG A 18 1.16 21.24 12.82
CA ARG A 18 1.78 19.92 12.64
C ARG A 18 1.04 19.07 11.61
N THR A 19 -0.28 19.12 11.59
CA THR A 19 -1.08 18.37 10.61
C THR A 19 -0.88 18.91 9.20
N LEU A 20 -0.88 20.24 9.01
CA LEU A 20 -0.61 20.86 7.71
C LEU A 20 0.79 20.46 7.22
N LEU A 21 1.82 20.64 8.06
CA LEU A 21 3.19 20.26 7.71
C LEU A 21 3.34 18.76 7.38
N TYR A 22 2.65 17.89 8.12
CA TYR A 22 2.65 16.46 7.85
C TYR A 22 2.06 16.15 6.46
N LEU A 23 0.93 16.76 6.12
CA LEU A 23 0.25 16.52 4.84
C LEU A 23 1.01 17.15 3.66
N GLU A 24 1.68 18.28 3.86
CA GLU A 24 2.63 18.87 2.89
C GLU A 24 3.80 17.94 2.62
N ASN A 25 4.44 17.39 3.66
CA ASN A 25 5.52 16.42 3.50
C ASN A 25 5.09 15.12 2.80
N GLN A 26 3.79 14.82 2.80
CA GLN A 26 3.21 13.69 2.04
C GLN A 26 2.77 14.09 0.62
N GLY A 27 2.91 15.36 0.23
CA GLY A 27 2.49 15.89 -1.07
C GLY A 27 0.98 15.93 -1.28
N VAL A 28 0.20 15.87 -0.20
CA VAL A 28 -1.27 15.80 -0.27
C VAL A 28 -1.90 17.16 -0.51
N LEU A 29 -1.28 18.19 0.04
CA LEU A 29 -1.70 19.57 -0.03
C LEU A 29 -0.48 20.50 0.06
N GLU A 30 -0.70 21.78 -0.19
CA GLU A 30 0.19 22.87 0.19
C GLU A 30 -0.57 23.84 1.11
N ALA A 31 0.10 24.38 2.12
CA ALA A 31 -0.49 25.27 3.11
C ALA A 31 0.41 26.49 3.34
N THR A 32 -0.10 27.68 3.02
CA THR A 32 0.59 28.94 3.26
C THR A 32 -0.10 29.72 4.38
N ALA A 33 0.66 30.21 5.35
CA ALA A 33 0.14 31.03 6.45
C ALA A 33 0.21 32.52 6.11
N GLU A 34 -0.93 33.20 6.15
CA GLU A 34 -1.07 34.65 5.94
C GLU A 34 -1.27 35.38 7.27
N ARG A 35 -0.75 36.61 7.39
CA ARG A 35 -0.74 37.38 8.65
C ARG A 35 -1.92 38.33 8.79
N SER A 36 -2.51 38.80 7.69
CA SER A 36 -3.54 39.84 7.71
C SER A 36 -4.65 39.63 6.67
N PRO A 37 -5.87 39.20 7.08
CA PRO A 37 -6.20 38.65 8.41
C PRO A 37 -5.48 37.31 8.64
N PRO A 38 -5.29 36.84 9.89
CA PRO A 38 -4.59 35.58 10.15
C PRO A 38 -5.38 34.34 9.65
N HIS A 39 -4.94 33.72 8.57
CA HIS A 39 -5.54 32.50 8.02
C HIS A 39 -4.50 31.64 7.28
N TYR A 40 -4.87 30.39 6.98
CA TYR A 40 -4.10 29.50 6.13
C TYR A 40 -4.79 29.34 4.79
N HIS A 41 -4.08 29.58 3.70
CA HIS A 41 -4.47 29.18 2.37
C HIS A 41 -4.03 27.74 2.15
N VAL A 42 -4.98 26.83 1.94
CA VAL A 42 -4.69 25.41 1.74
C VAL A 42 -5.12 25.00 0.34
N ALA A 43 -4.16 24.58 -0.47
CA ALA A 43 -4.39 23.97 -1.77
C ALA A 43 -4.35 22.44 -1.63
N VAL A 44 -5.51 21.79 -1.76
CA VAL A 44 -5.61 20.33 -1.76
C VAL A 44 -5.56 19.82 -3.19
N PHE A 45 -4.62 18.90 -3.46
CA PHE A 45 -4.48 18.29 -4.78
C PHE A 45 -5.34 17.03 -4.88
N PRO A 46 -6.37 16.99 -5.76
CA PRO A 46 -7.38 15.93 -5.73
C PRO A 46 -6.83 14.52 -5.91
N THR A 47 -5.88 14.33 -6.82
CA THR A 47 -5.30 13.01 -7.12
C THR A 47 -4.43 12.52 -5.97
N GLN A 48 -3.60 13.38 -5.39
CA GLN A 48 -2.76 13.05 -4.24
C GLN A 48 -3.59 12.81 -2.98
N TYR A 49 -4.65 13.58 -2.77
CA TYR A 49 -5.60 13.39 -1.68
C TYR A 49 -6.35 12.05 -1.80
N ALA A 50 -6.82 11.70 -3.00
CA ALA A 50 -7.45 10.39 -3.24
C ALA A 50 -6.49 9.24 -2.90
N ALA A 51 -5.25 9.30 -3.39
CA ALA A 51 -4.23 8.29 -3.08
C ALA A 51 -3.87 8.22 -1.58
N TYR A 52 -3.91 9.36 -0.87
CA TYR A 52 -3.75 9.40 0.58
C TYR A 52 -4.88 8.68 1.31
N VAL A 53 -6.15 8.94 0.93
CA VAL A 53 -7.32 8.26 1.49
C VAL A 53 -7.30 6.77 1.19
N ASP A 54 -6.90 6.36 0.00
CA ASP A 54 -6.77 4.94 -0.36
C ASP A 54 -5.75 4.21 0.51
N ARG A 55 -4.63 4.85 0.85
CA ARG A 55 -3.63 4.31 1.79
C ARG A 55 -4.19 4.16 3.20
N LEU A 56 -4.91 5.17 3.70
CA LEU A 56 -5.53 5.13 5.03
C LEU A 56 -6.63 4.09 5.15
N THR A 57 -7.43 3.92 4.09
CA THR A 57 -8.55 2.98 4.06
C THR A 57 -8.15 1.56 3.67
N GLY A 58 -6.85 1.32 3.42
CA GLY A 58 -6.33 0.02 2.98
C GLY A 58 -6.77 -0.40 1.58
N ARG A 59 -7.43 0.48 0.82
CA ARG A 59 -7.86 0.23 -0.57
C ARG A 59 -6.71 0.34 -1.57
N GLY A 60 -5.71 1.17 -1.29
CA GLY A 60 -4.57 1.44 -2.16
C GLY A 60 -3.46 0.37 -2.14
N THR A 61 -3.62 -0.68 -1.34
CA THR A 61 -2.66 -1.79 -1.28
C THR A 61 -3.36 -3.13 -1.33
N ALA A 62 -4.02 -3.44 -2.44
CA ALA A 62 -3.73 -4.73 -3.05
C ALA A 62 -2.26 -4.68 -3.45
N ARG A 63 -1.36 -4.89 -2.47
CA ARG A 63 0.05 -5.06 -2.74
C ARG A 63 0.12 -6.30 -3.60
N THR A 64 0.15 -6.10 -4.91
CA THR A 64 0.54 -7.12 -5.88
C THR A 64 1.97 -7.47 -5.51
N ARG A 65 2.12 -8.31 -4.48
CA ARG A 65 3.38 -8.97 -4.16
C ARG A 65 3.67 -9.71 -5.45
N SER A 66 4.66 -9.20 -6.19
CA SER A 66 5.13 -9.86 -7.39
C SER A 66 5.24 -11.35 -7.08
N PRO A 67 4.66 -12.22 -7.93
CA PRO A 67 4.61 -13.65 -7.65
C PRO A 67 6.03 -14.11 -7.34
N ARG A 68 6.24 -14.64 -6.13
CA ARG A 68 7.56 -15.10 -5.71
C ARG A 68 7.90 -16.29 -6.58
N VAL A 69 9.02 -16.24 -7.27
CA VAL A 69 9.43 -17.34 -8.13
C VAL A 69 10.24 -18.34 -7.30
N TYR A 70 9.86 -19.61 -7.35
CA TYR A 70 10.53 -20.70 -6.64
C TYR A 70 10.97 -21.79 -7.61
N THR A 71 12.25 -22.16 -7.57
CA THR A 71 12.77 -23.30 -8.34
C THR A 71 12.71 -24.54 -7.47
N VAL A 72 11.95 -25.55 -7.92
CA VAL A 72 11.76 -26.83 -7.25
C VAL A 72 13.10 -27.55 -7.10
N ARG A 73 13.39 -28.00 -5.89
CA ARG A 73 14.59 -28.79 -5.57
C ARG A 73 14.26 -30.27 -5.47
N ARG A 74 15.28 -31.12 -5.58
CA ARG A 74 15.11 -32.57 -5.40
C ARG A 74 14.58 -32.86 -3.99
N GLY A 75 13.47 -33.60 -3.92
CA GLY A 75 12.79 -33.93 -2.66
C GLY A 75 11.66 -32.98 -2.27
N ASP A 76 11.46 -31.88 -3.01
CA ASP A 76 10.31 -31.01 -2.76
C ASP A 76 9.00 -31.64 -3.20
N THR A 77 7.94 -31.34 -2.43
CA THR A 77 6.56 -31.66 -2.81
C THR A 77 5.77 -30.36 -2.95
N LEU A 78 4.73 -30.38 -3.78
CA LEU A 78 3.86 -29.21 -3.95
C LEU A 78 3.26 -28.75 -2.62
N TRP A 79 2.94 -29.70 -1.73
CA TRP A 79 2.42 -29.42 -0.40
C TRP A 79 3.47 -28.77 0.51
N GLY A 80 4.70 -29.29 0.55
CA GLY A 80 5.79 -28.70 1.34
C GLY A 80 6.19 -27.31 0.85
N ILE A 81 6.15 -27.06 -0.46
CA ILE A 81 6.35 -25.71 -1.03
C ILE A 81 5.19 -24.80 -0.61
N ALA A 82 3.95 -25.26 -0.73
CA ALA A 82 2.78 -24.48 -0.34
C ALA A 82 2.86 -24.02 1.12
N GLN A 83 3.15 -24.95 2.04
CA GLN A 83 3.23 -24.69 3.47
C GLN A 83 4.37 -23.71 3.79
N ARG A 84 5.57 -23.92 3.23
CA ARG A 84 6.74 -23.03 3.43
C ARG A 84 6.47 -21.60 2.96
N HIS A 85 5.60 -21.42 1.98
CA HIS A 85 5.25 -20.11 1.45
C HIS A 85 3.88 -19.60 1.91
N ALA A 86 3.30 -20.22 2.95
CA ALA A 86 1.99 -19.86 3.50
C ALA A 86 0.90 -19.73 2.42
N THR A 87 0.85 -20.68 1.48
CA THR A 87 -0.16 -20.75 0.42
C THR A 87 -0.78 -22.15 0.38
N SER A 88 -1.69 -22.39 -0.56
CA SER A 88 -2.31 -23.71 -0.75
C SER A 88 -1.80 -24.42 -2.01
N PRO A 89 -1.76 -25.76 -2.03
CA PRO A 89 -1.44 -26.53 -3.23
C PRO A 89 -2.38 -26.21 -4.41
N ARG A 90 -3.65 -25.90 -4.11
CA ARG A 90 -4.64 -25.47 -5.10
C ARG A 90 -4.29 -24.11 -5.71
N ALA A 91 -3.88 -23.14 -4.89
CA ALA A 91 -3.44 -21.84 -5.35
C ALA A 91 -2.17 -21.94 -6.21
N LEU A 92 -1.19 -22.75 -5.78
CA LEU A 92 0.01 -23.02 -6.58
C LEU A 92 -0.31 -23.68 -7.93
N ARG A 93 -1.18 -24.69 -7.95
CA ARG A 93 -1.62 -25.32 -9.20
C ARG A 93 -2.25 -24.32 -10.15
N ARG A 94 -3.20 -23.51 -9.66
CA ARG A 94 -3.87 -22.48 -10.45
C ARG A 94 -2.90 -21.44 -10.99
N ALA A 95 -1.98 -20.96 -10.16
CA ALA A 95 -1.00 -19.94 -10.55
C ALA A 95 -0.01 -20.43 -11.61
N ASN A 96 0.17 -21.75 -11.74
CA ASN A 96 1.14 -22.38 -12.63
C ASN A 96 0.51 -23.26 -13.73
N GLY A 97 -0.83 -23.25 -13.87
CA GLY A 97 -1.53 -24.07 -14.87
C GLY A 97 -1.33 -25.59 -14.70
N LEU A 98 -1.05 -26.07 -13.50
CA LEU A 98 -0.74 -27.48 -13.26
C LEU A 98 -2.03 -28.31 -13.13
N ALA A 99 -2.17 -29.33 -13.97
CA ALA A 99 -3.29 -30.28 -13.93
C ALA A 99 -3.26 -31.19 -12.69
N SER A 100 -2.07 -31.52 -12.19
CA SER A 100 -1.85 -32.42 -11.05
C SER A 100 -0.91 -31.82 -9.99
N THR A 101 -0.66 -32.57 -8.93
CA THR A 101 0.30 -32.20 -7.85
C THR A 101 1.75 -32.60 -8.16
N ARG A 102 2.01 -33.18 -9.35
CA ARG A 102 3.33 -33.65 -9.76
C ARG A 102 4.20 -32.46 -10.19
N ILE A 103 5.39 -32.36 -9.61
CA ILE A 103 6.39 -31.32 -9.90
C ILE A 103 7.76 -31.98 -10.09
N PHE A 104 8.64 -31.34 -10.85
CA PHE A 104 9.96 -31.88 -11.17
C PHE A 104 11.08 -30.97 -10.64
N PRO A 105 12.20 -31.53 -10.15
CA PRO A 105 13.37 -30.73 -9.79
C PRO A 105 13.84 -29.86 -10.97
N GLY A 106 14.17 -28.60 -10.70
CA GLY A 106 14.53 -27.60 -11.71
C GLY A 106 13.33 -26.82 -12.28
N GLN A 107 12.09 -27.24 -11.99
CA GLN A 107 10.89 -26.53 -12.44
C GLN A 107 10.73 -25.19 -11.71
N THR A 108 10.41 -24.13 -12.45
CA THR A 108 10.12 -22.81 -11.89
C THR A 108 8.63 -22.66 -11.62
N LEU A 109 8.26 -22.35 -10.37
CA LEU A 109 6.89 -22.14 -9.92
C LEU A 109 6.67 -20.69 -9.49
N ARG A 110 5.59 -20.09 -9.97
CA ARG A 110 5.01 -18.83 -9.49
C ARG A 110 4.24 -19.11 -8.20
N VAL A 111 4.75 -18.58 -7.10
CA VAL A 111 4.14 -18.69 -5.78
C VAL A 111 3.28 -17.45 -5.51
N PRO A 112 1.94 -17.58 -5.50
CA PRO A 112 1.07 -16.46 -5.18
C PRO A 112 1.23 -16.07 -3.71
N ALA A 113 0.94 -14.80 -3.40
CA ALA A 113 0.89 -14.37 -2.00
C ALA A 113 -0.16 -15.17 -1.23
N ALA A 114 0.12 -15.40 0.06
CA ALA A 114 -0.78 -16.03 1.00
C ALA A 114 -2.21 -15.47 0.86
N GLN A 115 -3.18 -16.38 0.75
CA GLN A 115 -4.61 -16.09 0.88
C GLN A 115 -5.02 -16.43 2.31
#